data_AF-A0A924MZM3-F1
#
_entry.id   AF-A0A924MZM3-F1
#
_cell.length_a   1.000
_cell.length_b   1.000
_cell.length_c   1.000
_cell.angle_alpha   90.00
_cell.angle_beta   90.00
_cell.angle_gamma   90.00
#
_symmetry.space_group_name_H-M   'P 1'
#
loop_
_entity.id
_entity.type
_entity.pdbx_description
1 polymer ?
#
loop_
_entity_poly.entity_id
_entity_poly.type
_entity_poly.pdbx_seq_one_letter_code
_entity_poly.pdbx_strand_id
1 'polypeptide(L)'
;MRPTLSVALSALMALSIAATATSVHAQQRGGGRNADGGSGDEEQAGKKKKRDDEWNQPKAPLAQLRNAGPCPYVKVLYDASRYVEFKDAKESAAQSSYTGEIQGLSSGCAYKSNDPIKMQVEILFELGRGPQATDTHKTYRYWVAVTERNKDVLAKEYFDLPVTFPQGQDRVYASETLKTITIPRADEKVSGGNFEVLIGFDVTPEMAAFNRDGKRFRVNAGQTQQALTQPGNVTKP
;
A
#
# COMPACT_ATOMS: atom_id res chain seq x y z
N MET A 1 -9.47 -34.69 -30.88
CA MET A 1 -10.46 -35.30 -29.95
C MET A 1 -10.68 -34.38 -28.76
N ARG A 2 -11.87 -34.40 -28.12
CA ARG A 2 -12.17 -33.72 -26.85
C ARG A 2 -12.67 -34.75 -25.84
N PRO A 3 -12.28 -34.69 -24.56
CA PRO A 3 -13.08 -35.19 -23.45
C PRO A 3 -13.78 -34.03 -22.75
N THR A 4 -15.11 -33.99 -22.82
CA THR A 4 -15.97 -33.21 -21.91
C THR A 4 -16.23 -34.04 -20.66
N LEU A 5 -16.21 -33.45 -19.47
CA LEU A 5 -16.67 -34.11 -18.23
C LEU A 5 -17.44 -33.15 -17.33
N SER A 6 -18.41 -33.71 -16.60
CA SER A 6 -19.64 -33.04 -16.18
C SER A 6 -19.55 -32.22 -14.90
N VAL A 7 -20.47 -31.26 -14.76
CA VAL A 7 -20.88 -30.71 -13.46
C VAL A 7 -21.61 -31.79 -12.66
N ALA A 8 -21.35 -31.85 -11.35
CA ALA A 8 -22.16 -32.60 -10.39
C ALA A 8 -22.48 -31.70 -9.19
N LEU A 9 -23.76 -31.58 -8.85
CA LEU A 9 -24.26 -30.81 -7.71
C LEU A 9 -24.54 -31.77 -6.55
N SER A 10 -24.08 -31.46 -5.34
CA SER A 10 -24.47 -32.21 -4.13
C SER A 10 -24.32 -31.34 -2.89
N ALA A 11 -25.36 -31.33 -2.06
CA ALA A 11 -25.38 -30.69 -0.75
C ALA A 11 -25.57 -31.77 0.33
N LEU A 12 -24.94 -31.58 1.49
CA LEU A 12 -25.17 -32.38 2.70
C LEU A 12 -24.96 -31.49 3.94
N MET A 13 -25.71 -31.75 5.00
CA MET A 13 -25.76 -30.93 6.22
C MET A 13 -25.18 -31.65 7.45
N ALA A 14 -24.97 -30.84 8.49
CA ALA A 14 -24.94 -31.19 9.92
C ALA A 14 -23.67 -31.81 10.52
N LEU A 15 -23.08 -31.08 11.48
CA LEU A 15 -22.87 -31.45 12.89
C LEU A 15 -22.46 -30.14 13.61
N SER A 16 -23.23 -29.53 14.51
CA SER A 16 -23.65 -29.96 15.85
C SER A 16 -22.52 -29.95 16.89
N ILE A 17 -22.44 -28.87 17.67
CA ILE A 17 -21.75 -28.82 18.97
C ILE A 17 -22.77 -28.32 20.00
N ALA A 18 -22.87 -29.01 21.14
CA ALA A 18 -23.85 -28.71 22.18
C ALA A 18 -23.23 -27.92 23.35
N ALA A 19 -24.04 -27.09 24.00
CA ALA A 19 -23.76 -26.50 25.31
C ALA A 19 -24.88 -26.92 26.28
N THR A 20 -24.50 -27.33 27.49
CA THR A 20 -25.41 -27.97 28.46
C THR A 20 -26.23 -26.96 29.25
N ALA A 21 -27.54 -27.19 29.37
CA ALA A 21 -28.41 -26.44 30.26
C ALA A 21 -28.52 -27.09 31.64
N THR A 22 -28.61 -26.28 32.70
CA THR A 22 -29.04 -26.70 34.04
C THR A 22 -30.30 -25.93 34.42
N SER A 23 -31.45 -26.62 34.37
CA SER A 23 -32.76 -26.07 34.72
C SER A 23 -33.10 -26.30 36.20
N VAL A 24 -33.62 -25.28 36.88
CA VAL A 24 -34.25 -25.44 38.21
C VAL A 24 -35.70 -24.96 38.16
N HIS A 25 -36.59 -25.86 38.53
CA HIS A 25 -38.02 -25.67 38.78
C HIS A 25 -38.30 -26.28 40.16
N ALA A 26 -39.24 -25.84 41.00
CA ALA A 26 -40.07 -24.63 41.04
C ALA A 26 -40.31 -24.34 42.56
N GLN A 27 -41.41 -23.84 43.14
CA GLN A 27 -42.76 -23.43 42.74
C GLN A 27 -43.32 -22.51 43.84
N GLN A 28 -44.14 -21.52 43.51
CA GLN A 28 -45.10 -20.94 44.46
C GLN A 28 -46.38 -20.49 43.73
N ARG A 29 -47.54 -20.70 44.36
CA ARG A 29 -48.88 -20.50 43.78
C ARG A 29 -49.68 -19.50 44.62
N GLY A 30 -50.20 -18.45 43.99
CA GLY A 30 -51.09 -17.48 44.63
C GLY A 30 -51.52 -16.40 43.64
N GLY A 31 -52.83 -16.22 43.44
CA GLY A 31 -53.36 -15.28 42.46
C GLY A 31 -53.60 -13.89 43.04
N GLY A 32 -53.34 -12.84 42.25
CA GLY A 32 -53.61 -11.45 42.58
C GLY A 32 -53.73 -10.62 41.30
N ARG A 33 -54.75 -9.76 41.23
CA ARG A 33 -55.02 -8.88 40.07
C ARG A 33 -53.89 -7.86 39.91
N ASN A 34 -53.43 -7.61 38.67
CA ASN A 34 -53.61 -6.33 37.97
C ASN A 34 -52.98 -6.38 36.56
N ALA A 35 -53.16 -5.29 35.81
CA ALA A 35 -52.76 -5.15 34.40
C ALA A 35 -51.40 -4.44 34.23
N ASP A 36 -51.14 -3.98 33.00
CA ASP A 36 -49.95 -3.26 32.52
C ASP A 36 -48.73 -4.18 32.23
N GLY A 37 -47.93 -3.94 31.20
CA GLY A 37 -47.98 -2.91 30.16
C GLY A 37 -46.67 -2.88 29.36
N GLY A 38 -46.71 -2.52 28.08
CA GLY A 38 -45.50 -2.45 27.24
C GLY A 38 -44.59 -1.30 27.67
N SER A 39 -43.28 -1.55 27.82
CA SER A 39 -42.30 -0.50 28.19
C SER A 39 -40.85 -0.78 27.75
N GLY A 40 -40.42 -2.05 27.72
CA GLY A 40 -39.02 -2.41 27.44
C GLY A 40 -38.54 -2.19 26.00
N ASP A 41 -39.42 -2.33 25.01
CA ASP A 41 -39.04 -2.22 23.59
C ASP A 41 -39.04 -0.77 23.09
N GLU A 42 -39.97 0.06 23.58
CA GLU A 42 -40.10 1.46 23.18
C GLU A 42 -38.90 2.30 23.64
N GLU A 43 -38.39 2.05 24.85
CA GLU A 43 -37.21 2.75 25.36
C GLU A 43 -35.95 2.40 24.54
N GLN A 44 -35.83 1.13 24.09
CA GLN A 44 -34.73 0.68 23.22
C GLN A 44 -34.86 1.23 21.80
N ALA A 45 -36.07 1.26 21.24
CA ALA A 45 -36.36 1.89 19.95
C ALA A 45 -36.06 3.40 20.00
N GLY A 46 -36.42 4.08 21.08
CA GLY A 46 -36.09 5.49 21.33
C GLY A 46 -34.59 5.75 21.45
N LYS A 47 -33.86 4.93 22.21
CA LYS A 47 -32.39 4.99 22.31
C LYS A 47 -31.69 4.73 20.98
N LYS A 48 -32.19 3.77 20.18
CA LYS A 48 -31.69 3.53 18.83
C LYS A 48 -31.97 4.74 17.93
N LYS A 49 -33.23 5.18 17.83
CA LYS A 49 -33.62 6.32 16.99
C LYS A 49 -32.82 7.57 17.34
N LYS A 50 -32.70 7.94 18.62
CA LYS A 50 -31.92 9.12 19.03
C LYS A 50 -30.45 9.01 18.60
N ARG A 51 -29.82 7.85 18.74
CA ARG A 51 -28.44 7.62 18.28
C ARG A 51 -28.34 7.65 16.75
N ASP A 52 -29.31 7.09 16.05
CA ASP A 52 -29.36 7.15 14.59
C ASP A 52 -29.53 8.61 14.13
N ASP A 53 -30.42 9.41 14.76
CA ASP A 53 -30.61 10.84 14.50
C ASP A 53 -29.36 11.69 14.85
N GLU A 54 -28.61 11.33 15.91
CA GLU A 54 -27.41 12.05 16.39
C GLU A 54 -26.16 11.80 15.52
N TRP A 55 -26.03 10.58 14.97
CA TRP A 55 -24.90 10.18 14.11
C TRP A 55 -25.18 10.32 12.60
N ASN A 56 -26.44 10.19 12.18
CA ASN A 56 -26.87 10.36 10.79
C ASN A 56 -27.27 11.82 10.50
N GLN A 57 -26.47 12.78 10.99
CA GLN A 57 -26.67 14.19 10.68
C GLN A 57 -26.68 14.37 9.16
N PRO A 58 -27.61 15.17 8.59
CA PRO A 58 -27.59 15.47 7.17
C PRO A 58 -26.24 16.10 6.85
N LYS A 59 -25.43 15.43 6.02
CA LYS A 59 -24.04 15.79 5.74
C LYS A 59 -23.94 17.29 5.56
N ALA A 60 -23.26 17.95 6.50
CA ALA A 60 -23.13 19.40 6.47
C ALA A 60 -22.62 19.81 5.07
N PRO A 61 -23.16 20.89 4.46
CA PRO A 61 -22.67 21.42 3.21
C PRO A 61 -21.33 22.14 3.44
N LEU A 62 -20.34 21.39 3.95
CA LEU A 62 -18.94 21.61 3.63
C LEU A 62 -18.91 21.88 2.13
N ALA A 63 -18.46 23.07 1.74
CA ALA A 63 -18.38 23.45 0.34
C ALA A 63 -17.51 22.40 -0.37
N GLN A 64 -18.17 21.45 -1.03
CA GLN A 64 -17.50 20.24 -1.47
C GLN A 64 -16.58 20.70 -2.60
N LEU A 65 -15.28 20.80 -2.30
CA LEU A 65 -14.21 21.19 -3.22
C LEU A 65 -13.98 20.07 -4.24
N ARG A 66 -15.06 19.78 -4.97
CA ARG A 66 -15.11 19.02 -6.20
C ARG A 66 -14.34 19.84 -7.21
N ASN A 67 -13.06 19.53 -7.30
CA ASN A 67 -12.24 19.85 -8.44
C ASN A 67 -13.06 19.72 -9.74
N ALA A 68 -13.09 20.79 -10.53
CA ALA A 68 -13.92 20.87 -11.73
C ALA A 68 -13.57 19.81 -12.81
N GLY A 69 -12.41 19.15 -12.67
CA GLY A 69 -12.07 17.91 -13.36
C GLY A 69 -11.38 16.91 -12.42
N PRO A 70 -11.17 15.65 -12.86
CA PRO A 70 -10.38 14.67 -12.11
C PRO A 70 -8.90 15.09 -12.06
N CYS A 71 -8.19 14.78 -10.98
CA CYS A 71 -6.74 15.02 -10.93
C CYS A 71 -5.98 14.22 -12.01
N PRO A 72 -4.79 14.69 -12.43
CA PRO A 72 -3.84 13.87 -13.17
C PRO A 72 -3.54 12.56 -12.47
N TYR A 73 -3.21 11.52 -13.24
CA TYR A 73 -2.73 10.27 -12.66
C TYR A 73 -1.31 10.49 -12.11
N VAL A 74 -1.02 10.00 -10.91
CA VAL A 74 0.34 10.01 -10.34
C VAL A 74 0.76 8.56 -10.14
N LYS A 75 1.93 8.17 -10.65
CA LYS A 75 2.41 6.79 -10.59
C LYS A 75 3.93 6.72 -10.41
N VAL A 76 4.38 5.61 -9.86
CA VAL A 76 5.78 5.18 -9.94
C VAL A 76 6.00 4.44 -11.26
N LEU A 77 7.05 4.76 -12.02
CA LEU A 77 7.45 3.98 -13.18
C LEU A 77 8.12 2.67 -12.73
N TYR A 78 7.60 1.51 -13.13
CA TYR A 78 8.04 0.20 -12.61
C TYR A 78 9.56 -0.03 -12.70
N ASP A 79 10.15 0.22 -13.86
CA ASP A 79 11.59 0.06 -14.11
C ASP A 79 12.47 0.99 -13.26
N ALA A 80 11.91 2.07 -12.71
CA ALA A 80 12.57 3.05 -11.84
C ALA A 80 11.98 3.07 -10.41
N SER A 81 11.14 2.10 -10.06
CA SER A 81 10.47 2.02 -8.74
C SER A 81 11.42 1.71 -7.59
N ARG A 82 12.54 1.07 -7.92
CA ARG A 82 13.55 0.59 -6.98
C ARG A 82 14.94 1.00 -7.43
N TYR A 83 15.76 1.43 -6.50
CA TYR A 83 17.21 1.64 -6.68
C TYR A 83 17.93 0.42 -6.10
N VAL A 84 18.85 -0.20 -6.84
CA VAL A 84 19.62 -1.35 -6.35
C VAL A 84 21.05 -1.27 -6.87
N GLU A 85 21.96 -0.79 -6.02
CA GLU A 85 23.37 -0.62 -6.33
C GLU A 85 24.17 -1.86 -5.91
N PHE A 86 24.82 -2.50 -6.87
CA PHE A 86 25.63 -3.70 -6.65
C PHE A 86 27.12 -3.41 -6.71
N LYS A 87 27.85 -3.88 -5.69
CA LYS A 87 29.28 -4.04 -5.78
C LYS A 87 29.63 -5.03 -6.90
N ASP A 88 30.64 -4.67 -7.70
CA ASP A 88 31.23 -5.49 -8.76
C ASP A 88 30.19 -6.09 -9.73
N ALA A 89 29.09 -5.35 -9.97
CA ALA A 89 27.93 -5.71 -10.80
C ALA A 89 27.23 -7.05 -10.46
N LYS A 90 27.42 -7.58 -9.24
CA LYS A 90 26.99 -8.93 -8.88
C LYS A 90 25.62 -8.96 -8.20
N GLU A 91 24.56 -9.28 -8.97
CA GLU A 91 23.15 -9.35 -8.55
C GLU A 91 22.88 -10.27 -7.33
N SER A 92 23.15 -9.81 -6.10
CA SER A 92 22.94 -10.60 -4.87
C SER A 92 22.89 -9.73 -3.61
N ALA A 93 22.12 -10.17 -2.60
CA ALA A 93 21.94 -9.40 -1.36
C ALA A 93 23.25 -9.20 -0.55
N ALA A 94 24.17 -10.17 -0.62
CA ALA A 94 25.49 -10.04 0.00
C ALA A 94 26.40 -9.02 -0.73
N GLN A 95 25.99 -8.51 -1.89
CA GLN A 95 26.74 -7.60 -2.73
C GLN A 95 26.00 -6.26 -2.98
N SER A 96 24.84 -6.03 -2.34
CA SER A 96 24.21 -4.70 -2.39
C SER A 96 25.00 -3.70 -1.55
N SER A 97 25.24 -2.52 -2.14
CA SER A 97 25.79 -1.35 -1.46
C SER A 97 24.65 -0.48 -0.93
N TYR A 98 23.77 -0.02 -1.81
CA TYR A 98 22.63 0.83 -1.45
C TYR A 98 21.36 0.38 -2.17
N THR A 99 20.22 0.52 -1.50
CA THR A 99 18.91 0.10 -2.02
C THR A 99 17.86 1.16 -1.74
N GLY A 100 16.81 1.23 -2.54
CA GLY A 100 15.65 2.08 -2.28
C GLY A 100 14.40 1.58 -2.98
N GLU A 101 13.23 1.88 -2.43
CA GLU A 101 11.93 1.56 -3.01
C GLU A 101 10.95 2.71 -2.72
N ILE A 102 10.19 3.14 -3.74
CA ILE A 102 9.13 4.15 -3.56
C ILE A 102 7.90 3.41 -3.03
N GLN A 103 7.75 3.40 -1.70
CA GLN A 103 6.71 2.66 -0.97
C GLN A 103 5.31 3.25 -1.14
N GLY A 104 5.20 4.57 -1.39
CA GLY A 104 3.89 5.22 -1.46
C GLY A 104 3.90 6.57 -2.17
N LEU A 105 2.75 6.91 -2.72
CA LEU A 105 2.44 8.21 -3.30
C LEU A 105 1.10 8.70 -2.74
N SER A 106 1.07 9.91 -2.21
CA SER A 106 -0.15 10.66 -1.92
C SER A 106 -0.19 11.89 -2.82
N SER A 107 -1.38 12.32 -3.27
CA SER A 107 -1.49 13.51 -4.11
C SER A 107 -2.83 14.22 -3.95
N GLY A 108 -2.80 15.54 -4.14
CA GLY A 108 -3.97 16.40 -4.19
C GLY A 108 -3.80 17.43 -5.30
N CYS A 109 -4.89 17.84 -5.93
CA CYS A 109 -4.86 18.88 -6.96
C CYS A 109 -5.97 19.91 -6.76
N ALA A 110 -5.86 21.05 -7.44
CA ALA A 110 -6.83 22.12 -7.45
C ALA A 110 -7.18 22.53 -8.90
N TYR A 111 -8.47 22.78 -9.14
CA TYR A 111 -9.02 23.28 -10.40
C TYR A 111 -9.76 24.60 -10.21
N LYS A 112 -9.59 25.53 -11.15
CA LYS A 112 -10.31 26.80 -11.17
C LYS A 112 -10.43 27.35 -12.60
N SER A 113 -11.59 27.16 -13.23
CA SER A 113 -11.88 27.70 -14.58
C SER A 113 -10.74 27.40 -15.57
N ASN A 114 -10.23 28.40 -16.30
CA ASN A 114 -9.10 28.25 -17.24
C ASN A 114 -7.70 28.25 -16.57
N ASP A 115 -7.58 28.34 -15.24
CA ASP A 115 -6.28 28.29 -14.56
C ASP A 115 -5.56 26.94 -14.83
N PRO A 116 -4.21 26.93 -14.90
CA PRO A 116 -3.40 25.71 -14.90
C PRO A 116 -3.72 24.78 -13.72
N ILE A 117 -3.61 23.46 -13.92
CA ILE A 117 -3.81 22.50 -12.83
C ILE A 117 -2.64 22.66 -11.86
N LYS A 118 -2.94 22.93 -10.58
CA LYS A 118 -1.95 22.94 -9.51
C LYS A 118 -2.08 21.67 -8.69
N MET A 119 -0.96 21.02 -8.42
CA MET A 119 -0.91 19.71 -7.77
C MET A 119 0.19 19.65 -6.72
N GLN A 120 -0.09 18.92 -5.65
CA GLN A 120 0.84 18.51 -4.61
C GLN A 120 1.01 16.99 -4.67
N VAL A 121 2.23 16.52 -4.49
CA VAL A 121 2.55 15.10 -4.37
C VAL A 121 3.46 14.92 -3.16
N GLU A 122 3.13 13.95 -2.31
CA GLU A 122 4.00 13.43 -1.26
C GLU A 122 4.50 12.04 -1.67
N ILE A 123 5.79 11.81 -1.55
CA ILE A 123 6.49 10.60 -1.96
C ILE A 123 7.14 9.97 -0.73
N LEU A 124 6.78 8.71 -0.41
CA LEU A 124 7.43 7.94 0.65
C LEU A 124 8.45 6.98 0.05
N PHE A 125 9.70 7.12 0.46
CA PHE A 125 10.81 6.23 0.15
C PHE A 125 11.14 5.35 1.37
N GLU A 126 11.34 4.05 1.17
CA GLU A 126 12.18 3.23 2.04
C GLU A 126 13.56 3.10 1.40
N LEU A 127 14.62 3.39 2.16
CA LEU A 127 16.00 3.39 1.69
C LEU A 127 16.83 2.46 2.59
N GLY A 128 17.79 1.76 2.01
CA GLY A 128 18.57 0.71 2.69
C GLY A 128 20.06 0.78 2.39
N ARG A 129 20.88 0.40 3.37
CA ARG A 129 22.34 0.37 3.37
C ARG A 129 22.80 -1.08 3.49
N GLY A 130 23.21 -1.66 2.36
CA GLY A 130 23.56 -3.07 2.25
C GLY A 130 24.97 -3.40 2.76
N PRO A 131 25.36 -4.69 2.77
CA PRO A 131 26.64 -5.16 3.32
C PRO A 131 27.90 -4.62 2.63
N GLN A 132 27.76 -4.04 1.42
CA GLN A 132 28.87 -3.43 0.67
C GLN A 132 28.85 -1.89 0.67
N ALA A 133 28.03 -1.27 1.52
CA ALA A 133 28.06 0.17 1.73
C ALA A 133 29.37 0.60 2.41
N THR A 134 30.09 1.53 1.81
CA THR A 134 31.32 2.10 2.39
C THR A 134 31.05 3.28 3.32
N ASP A 135 29.86 3.88 3.27
CA ASP A 135 29.49 5.10 4.01
C ASP A 135 28.08 4.98 4.64
N THR A 136 27.87 5.66 5.77
CA THR A 136 26.55 5.91 6.37
C THR A 136 25.76 7.02 5.67
N HIS A 137 26.38 7.83 4.82
CA HIS A 137 25.72 8.82 3.98
C HIS A 137 25.50 8.28 2.56
N LYS A 138 24.35 8.63 1.95
CA LYS A 138 24.09 8.39 0.52
C LYS A 138 23.17 9.47 -0.02
N THR A 139 23.58 10.12 -1.10
CA THR A 139 22.67 10.87 -1.96
C THR A 139 22.05 9.89 -2.95
N TYR A 140 20.74 9.73 -2.88
CA TYR A 140 19.94 9.15 -3.96
C TYR A 140 19.54 10.28 -4.90
N ARG A 141 19.12 9.92 -6.12
CA ARG A 141 18.55 10.87 -7.06
C ARG A 141 17.27 10.30 -7.60
N TYR A 142 16.25 11.13 -7.72
CA TYR A 142 14.96 10.78 -8.29
C TYR A 142 14.53 11.84 -9.30
N TRP A 143 13.50 11.52 -10.05
CA TRP A 143 12.95 12.43 -11.06
C TRP A 143 11.43 12.40 -11.04
N VAL A 144 10.86 13.48 -11.56
CA VAL A 144 9.42 13.69 -11.71
C VAL A 144 9.20 14.16 -13.14
N ALA A 145 8.37 13.45 -13.90
CA ALA A 145 8.04 13.78 -15.28
C ALA A 145 6.54 14.04 -15.41
N VAL A 146 6.18 15.20 -15.98
CA VAL A 146 4.82 15.52 -16.41
C VAL A 146 4.68 15.09 -17.86
N THR A 147 3.63 14.34 -18.17
CA THR A 147 3.40 13.75 -19.50
C THR A 147 1.97 14.01 -19.99
N GLU A 148 1.77 14.05 -21.31
CA GLU A 148 0.49 13.61 -21.87
C GLU A 148 0.35 12.11 -21.64
N ARG A 149 -0.81 11.68 -21.15
CA ARG A 149 -1.03 10.33 -20.67
C ARG A 149 -0.80 9.29 -21.77
N ASN A 150 0.19 8.42 -21.55
CA ASN A 150 0.68 7.41 -22.49
C ASN A 150 1.23 7.99 -23.81
N LYS A 151 1.71 9.24 -23.82
CA LYS A 151 2.35 9.89 -24.97
C LYS A 151 3.66 10.61 -24.56
N ASP A 152 3.73 11.91 -24.79
CA ASP A 152 4.93 12.74 -24.77
C ASP A 152 5.25 13.29 -23.37
N VAL A 153 6.54 13.43 -23.09
CA VAL A 153 7.04 14.09 -21.87
C VAL A 153 7.00 15.60 -22.07
N LEU A 154 6.16 16.29 -21.30
CA LEU A 154 5.99 17.75 -21.34
C LEU A 154 7.07 18.45 -20.51
N ALA A 155 7.48 17.86 -19.39
CA ALA A 155 8.58 18.31 -18.54
C ALA A 155 9.16 17.12 -17.76
N LYS A 156 10.46 17.16 -17.45
CA LYS A 156 11.11 16.26 -16.50
C LYS A 156 12.11 17.03 -15.65
N GLU A 157 11.98 16.94 -14.33
CA GLU A 157 12.90 17.52 -13.35
C GLU A 157 13.57 16.40 -12.53
N TYR A 158 14.75 16.69 -11.99
CA TYR A 158 15.55 15.78 -11.17
C TYR A 158 15.80 16.41 -9.80
N PHE A 159 15.76 15.57 -8.77
CA PHE A 159 15.82 15.95 -7.37
C PHE A 159 16.81 15.05 -6.64
N ASP A 160 17.68 15.65 -5.82
CA ASP A 160 18.66 14.93 -5.02
C ASP A 160 18.06 14.68 -3.62
N LEU A 161 18.19 13.44 -3.13
CA LEU A 161 17.65 12.96 -1.86
C LEU A 161 18.82 12.51 -0.96
N PRO A 162 19.46 13.44 -0.22
CA PRO A 162 20.56 13.14 0.68
C PRO A 162 20.04 12.52 1.98
N VAL A 163 20.49 11.31 2.31
CA VAL A 163 20.13 10.64 3.56
C VAL A 163 21.35 10.16 4.35
N THR A 164 21.15 10.02 5.65
CA THR A 164 22.10 9.48 6.60
C THR A 164 21.46 8.28 7.30
N PHE A 165 22.11 7.13 7.27
CA PHE A 165 21.72 5.93 8.00
C PHE A 165 22.24 6.02 9.45
N PRO A 166 21.38 6.09 10.47
CA PRO A 166 21.82 6.17 11.86
C PRO A 166 22.66 4.95 12.31
N GLN A 167 23.46 5.13 13.35
CA GLN A 167 24.23 4.03 13.92
C GLN A 167 23.31 2.88 14.35
N GLY A 168 23.66 1.66 13.94
CA GLY A 168 22.85 0.46 14.20
C GLY A 168 21.64 0.28 13.26
N GLN A 169 21.40 1.20 12.31
CA GLN A 169 20.33 1.10 11.33
C GLN A 169 20.88 0.76 9.93
N ASP A 170 20.23 -0.17 9.24
CA ASP A 170 20.42 -0.53 7.84
C ASP A 170 19.33 0.07 6.93
N ARG A 171 18.29 0.69 7.50
CA ARG A 171 17.14 1.26 6.78
C ARG A 171 16.77 2.63 7.33
N VAL A 172 16.24 3.50 6.45
CA VAL A 172 15.58 4.76 6.80
C VAL A 172 14.36 4.96 5.91
N TYR A 173 13.36 5.69 6.42
CA TYR A 173 12.25 6.21 5.62
C TYR A 173 12.46 7.71 5.38
N ALA A 174 12.10 8.18 4.19
CA ALA A 174 12.13 9.60 3.84
C ALA A 174 10.83 10.00 3.12
N SER A 175 10.24 11.13 3.50
CA SER A 175 9.08 11.72 2.84
C SER A 175 9.48 13.01 2.14
N GLU A 176 9.24 13.09 0.83
CA GLU A 176 9.42 14.30 0.02
C GLU A 176 8.08 14.91 -0.37
N THR A 177 7.98 16.25 -0.36
CA THR A 177 6.72 16.96 -0.64
C THR A 177 6.89 18.00 -1.75
N LEU A 178 6.43 17.65 -2.95
CA LEU A 178 6.40 18.51 -4.12
C LEU A 178 5.24 19.50 -4.01
N LYS A 179 5.51 20.70 -3.49
CA LYS A 179 4.49 21.68 -3.07
C LYS A 179 3.65 22.29 -4.19
N THR A 180 4.14 22.33 -5.43
CA THR A 180 3.37 22.80 -6.60
C THR A 180 3.98 22.26 -7.90
N ILE A 181 3.40 21.19 -8.43
CA ILE A 181 3.49 20.84 -9.86
C ILE A 181 2.43 21.66 -10.58
N THR A 182 2.81 22.40 -11.64
CA THR A 182 1.88 23.18 -12.46
C THR A 182 1.78 22.55 -13.85
N ILE A 183 0.57 22.10 -14.24
CA ILE A 183 0.32 21.54 -15.56
C ILE A 183 -0.48 22.54 -16.40
N PRO A 184 0.04 22.99 -17.57
CA PRO A 184 -0.70 23.89 -18.46
C PRO A 184 -1.89 23.18 -19.10
N ARG A 185 -2.98 23.92 -19.30
CA ARG A 185 -4.20 23.49 -19.98
C ARG A 185 -4.68 24.63 -20.88
N ALA A 186 -5.08 24.30 -22.11
CA ALA A 186 -5.44 25.29 -23.12
C ALA A 186 -6.76 26.01 -22.82
N ASP A 187 -7.75 25.26 -22.31
CA ASP A 187 -9.03 25.78 -21.81
C ASP A 187 -9.56 24.91 -20.66
N GLU A 188 -10.70 25.31 -20.10
CA GLU A 188 -11.33 24.63 -18.97
C GLU A 188 -11.67 23.14 -19.22
N LYS A 189 -11.90 22.74 -20.48
CA LYS A 189 -12.36 21.41 -20.91
C LYS A 189 -11.23 20.38 -20.94
N VAL A 190 -9.97 20.83 -20.92
CA VAL A 190 -8.79 19.94 -20.90
C VAL A 190 -8.66 19.25 -19.53
N SER A 191 -9.30 18.08 -19.41
CA SER A 191 -9.31 17.24 -18.20
C SER A 191 -7.90 16.84 -17.74
N GLY A 192 -7.67 16.83 -16.43
CA GLY A 192 -6.43 16.31 -15.83
C GLY A 192 -6.17 14.85 -16.11
N GLY A 193 -7.23 14.05 -16.35
CA GLY A 193 -7.12 12.64 -16.73
C GLY A 193 -6.46 12.41 -18.10
N ASN A 194 -6.15 13.49 -18.83
CA ASN A 194 -5.34 13.50 -20.05
C ASN A 194 -3.83 13.60 -19.75
N PHE A 195 -3.44 13.92 -18.52
CA PHE A 195 -2.06 14.04 -18.07
C PHE A 195 -1.70 12.98 -17.05
N GLU A 196 -0.40 12.68 -16.97
CA GLU A 196 0.15 11.72 -16.01
C GLU A 196 1.49 12.21 -15.48
N VAL A 197 1.69 12.12 -14.17
CA VAL A 197 2.95 12.38 -13.47
C VAL A 197 3.60 11.05 -13.14
N LEU A 198 4.75 10.81 -13.77
CA LEU A 198 5.60 9.65 -13.52
C LEU A 198 6.72 10.04 -12.56
N ILE A 199 7.00 9.17 -11.59
CA ILE A 199 8.05 9.34 -10.59
C ILE A 199 8.93 8.09 -10.58
N GLY A 200 10.23 8.26 -10.38
CA GLY A 200 11.16 7.14 -10.27
C GLY A 200 12.55 7.59 -9.81
N PHE A 201 13.36 6.64 -9.35
CA PHE A 201 14.78 6.87 -9.12
C PHE A 201 15.53 7.13 -10.43
N ASP A 202 16.63 7.88 -10.37
CA ASP A 202 17.60 8.03 -11.46
C ASP A 202 18.46 6.76 -11.53
N VAL A 203 17.93 5.74 -12.21
CA VAL A 203 18.48 4.38 -12.27
C VAL A 203 19.34 4.16 -13.52
N THR A 204 20.37 3.31 -13.41
CA THR A 204 21.15 2.89 -14.58
C THR A 204 20.34 1.92 -15.48
N PRO A 205 20.73 1.70 -16.75
CA PRO A 205 20.07 0.73 -17.62
C PRO A 205 20.03 -0.70 -17.03
N GLU A 206 21.06 -1.08 -16.28
CA GLU A 206 21.20 -2.39 -15.63
C GLU A 206 20.24 -2.51 -14.43
N MET A 207 20.13 -1.45 -13.61
CA MET A 207 19.11 -1.36 -12.56
C MET A 207 17.69 -1.42 -13.14
N ALA A 208 17.44 -0.72 -14.25
CA ALA A 208 16.15 -0.74 -14.94
C ALA A 208 15.81 -2.14 -15.50
N ALA A 209 16.79 -2.85 -16.06
CA ALA A 209 16.63 -4.25 -16.49
C ALA A 209 16.37 -5.19 -15.29
N PHE A 210 17.15 -5.08 -14.21
CA PHE A 210 16.94 -5.83 -12.97
C PHE A 210 15.52 -5.65 -12.41
N ASN A 211 15.03 -4.41 -12.45
CA ASN A 211 13.67 -4.09 -12.02
C ASN A 211 12.62 -4.72 -12.93
N ARG A 212 12.77 -4.58 -14.26
CA ARG A 212 11.86 -5.11 -15.29
C ARG A 212 11.75 -6.63 -15.28
N ASP A 213 12.85 -7.33 -14.99
CA ASP A 213 12.89 -8.79 -14.82
C ASP A 213 12.11 -9.28 -13.58
N GLY A 214 11.60 -8.37 -12.73
CA GLY A 214 10.94 -8.71 -11.47
C GLY A 214 11.89 -9.30 -10.43
N LYS A 215 13.20 -9.18 -10.63
CA LYS A 215 14.22 -9.70 -9.71
C LYS A 215 14.05 -9.06 -8.33
N ARG A 216 14.18 -9.89 -7.30
CA ARG A 216 14.16 -9.51 -5.88
C ARG A 216 15.05 -10.46 -5.11
N PHE A 217 15.63 -9.99 -4.01
CA PHE A 217 16.45 -10.81 -3.15
C PHE A 217 15.61 -11.93 -2.50
N ARG A 218 15.80 -13.16 -2.98
CA ARG A 218 15.27 -14.36 -2.34
C ARG A 218 16.11 -14.63 -1.10
N VAL A 219 15.68 -14.09 0.04
CA VAL A 219 16.18 -14.53 1.34
C VAL A 219 15.87 -16.02 1.45
N ASN A 220 16.90 -16.87 1.57
CA ASN A 220 16.74 -18.33 1.69
C ASN A 220 16.31 -18.72 3.12
N ALA A 221 15.16 -18.20 3.55
CA ALA A 221 14.48 -18.55 4.79
C ALA A 221 14.00 -20.01 4.72
N GLY A 222 14.88 -20.95 5.08
CA GLY A 222 14.58 -22.39 5.09
C GLY A 222 15.77 -23.31 4.78
N GLN A 223 16.89 -22.82 4.26
CA GLN A 223 18.09 -23.65 4.04
C GLN A 223 19.14 -23.45 5.13
N THR A 224 18.89 -24.07 6.28
CA THR A 224 19.90 -24.33 7.32
C THR A 224 21.03 -25.19 6.73
N GLN A 225 22.29 -24.84 7.01
CA GLN A 225 23.47 -25.52 6.46
C GLN A 225 23.74 -26.88 7.13
N GLN A 226 22.88 -27.87 6.87
CA GLN A 226 23.15 -29.28 7.21
C GLN A 226 24.18 -29.89 6.24
N ALA A 227 25.44 -29.41 6.32
CA ALA A 227 26.51 -29.80 5.40
C ALA A 227 27.91 -29.90 6.04
N LEU A 228 28.02 -29.91 7.38
CA LEU A 228 29.32 -29.91 8.08
C LEU A 228 29.43 -30.85 9.31
N THR A 229 28.63 -31.93 9.38
CA THR A 229 28.77 -32.95 10.45
C THR A 229 28.52 -34.39 9.97
N GLN A 230 29.53 -35.02 9.36
CA GLN A 230 29.72 -36.48 9.45
C GLN A 230 31.21 -36.81 9.66
N PRO A 231 31.65 -37.08 10.90
CA PRO A 231 32.95 -37.71 11.15
C PRO A 231 32.87 -39.20 10.79
N GLY A 232 33.39 -39.57 9.62
CA GLY A 232 33.44 -40.97 9.17
C GLY A 232 34.39 -41.80 10.03
N ASN A 233 33.83 -42.70 10.85
CA ASN A 233 34.59 -43.39 11.89
C ASN A 233 35.03 -44.82 11.47
N VAL A 234 36.29 -44.93 11.04
CA VAL A 234 37.24 -46.03 11.27
C VAL A 234 36.73 -47.49 11.24
N THR A 235 37.27 -48.31 10.33
CA THR A 235 37.99 -49.55 10.74
C THR A 235 38.94 -50.11 9.68
N LYS A 236 40.11 -50.54 10.15
CA LYS A 236 41.02 -51.56 9.57
C LYS A 236 40.91 -52.80 10.50
N PRO A 237 41.26 -54.03 10.09
CA PRO A 237 42.67 -54.40 9.89
C PRO A 237 43.04 -54.83 8.46
#